data_AF-A0A2E6C651-F1
#
_entry.id   AF-A0A2E6C651-F1
#
_cell.length_a   1.000
_cell.length_b   1.000
_cell.length_c   1.000
_cell.angle_alpha   90.00
_cell.angle_beta   90.00
_cell.angle_gamma   90.00
#
_symmetry.space_group_name_H-M   'P 1'
#
loop_
_entity.id
_entity.type
_entity.pdbx_description
1 polymer ?
#
loop_
_entity_poly.entity_id
_entity_poly.type
_entity_poly.pdbx_seq_one_letter_code
_entity_poly.pdbx_strand_id
1 'polypeptide(L)'
;MDVEAILADLLPQVPSNVFSRWLPKRVRLIWLEEEDRRLGMTRFEKGNSELVRRRRLRIDPGPITIGLHPGLLKEPDLLKHTLAHELIHASGVLDHSKQLHEAVEKIAPSVTISESPMLQEKREEYLDSAKVKSWTCDHCGYEWKRSTVRKPVRCHKCARPL
;
A
#
# COMPACT_ATOMS: atom_id res chain seq x y z
N MET A 1 -14.13 -9.36 13.08
CA MET A 1 -13.56 -9.86 11.82
C MET A 1 -12.33 -10.68 12.18
N ASP A 2 -12.21 -11.89 11.67
CA ASP A 2 -11.07 -12.76 11.96
C ASP A 2 -9.97 -12.53 10.90
N VAL A 3 -8.94 -11.79 11.27
CA VAL A 3 -7.85 -11.43 10.36
C VAL A 3 -6.94 -12.62 10.06
N GLU A 4 -6.82 -13.57 10.99
CA GLU A 4 -6.06 -14.80 10.77
C GLU A 4 -6.75 -15.69 9.73
N ALA A 5 -8.09 -15.72 9.73
CA ALA A 5 -8.85 -16.39 8.66
C ALA A 5 -8.62 -15.73 7.29
N ILE A 6 -8.58 -14.39 7.22
CA ILE A 6 -8.29 -13.67 5.97
C ILE A 6 -6.85 -13.93 5.51
N LEU A 7 -5.88 -13.95 6.43
CA LEU A 7 -4.51 -14.32 6.13
C LEU A 7 -4.42 -15.74 5.55
N ALA A 8 -5.11 -16.71 6.16
CA ALA A 8 -5.16 -18.08 5.68
C ALA A 8 -5.81 -18.20 4.28
N ASP A 9 -6.84 -17.40 3.98
CA ASP A 9 -7.46 -17.31 2.66
C ASP A 9 -6.50 -16.72 1.60
N LEU A 10 -5.74 -15.70 1.97
CA LEU A 10 -4.86 -14.98 1.05
C LEU A 10 -3.55 -15.70 0.74
N LEU A 11 -2.98 -16.42 1.72
CA LEU A 11 -1.66 -17.07 1.59
C LEU A 11 -1.53 -17.97 0.34
N PRO A 12 -2.50 -18.84 0.00
CA PRO A 12 -2.44 -19.67 -1.22
C PRO A 12 -2.53 -18.88 -2.53
N GLN A 13 -3.04 -17.65 -2.50
CA GLN A 13 -3.26 -16.81 -3.67
C GLN A 13 -2.02 -15.96 -4.01
N VAL A 14 -1.07 -15.84 -3.08
CA VAL A 14 0.17 -15.10 -3.29
C VAL A 14 1.00 -15.77 -4.40
N PRO A 15 1.46 -15.03 -5.43
CA PRO A 15 2.29 -15.58 -6.49
C PRO A 15 3.57 -16.23 -5.96
N SER A 16 4.09 -17.21 -6.71
CA SER A 16 5.37 -17.84 -6.37
C SER A 16 6.52 -16.86 -6.58
N ASN A 17 7.02 -16.32 -5.49
CA ASN A 17 8.13 -15.38 -5.39
C ASN A 17 9.23 -15.97 -4.50
N VAL A 18 10.33 -15.22 -4.37
CA VAL A 18 11.55 -15.70 -3.71
C VAL A 18 11.27 -16.24 -2.31
N PHE A 19 10.37 -15.62 -1.54
CA PHE A 19 10.08 -16.00 -0.16
C PHE A 19 8.73 -16.69 0.07
N SER A 20 7.90 -16.90 -0.97
CA SER A 20 6.50 -17.36 -0.80
C SER A 20 6.38 -18.65 0.03
N ARG A 21 7.31 -19.59 -0.13
CA ARG A 21 7.32 -20.87 0.61
C ARG A 21 7.51 -20.75 2.12
N TRP A 22 8.01 -19.62 2.62
CA TRP A 22 8.21 -19.40 4.05
C TRP A 22 7.11 -18.56 4.69
N LEU A 23 6.23 -17.92 3.90
CA LEU A 23 5.20 -17.01 4.43
C LEU A 23 4.36 -17.63 5.56
N PRO A 24 3.82 -18.87 5.43
CA PRO A 24 2.98 -19.45 6.49
C PRO A 24 3.70 -19.66 7.82
N LYS A 25 5.04 -19.68 7.83
CA LYS A 25 5.86 -19.91 9.03
C LYS A 25 6.59 -18.67 9.53
N ARG A 26 6.68 -17.62 8.72
CA ARG A 26 7.52 -16.44 8.98
C ARG A 26 6.71 -15.17 9.18
N VAL A 27 5.51 -15.08 8.61
CA VAL A 27 4.63 -13.92 8.78
C VAL A 27 3.97 -13.97 10.16
N ARG A 28 4.00 -12.82 10.83
CA ARG A 28 3.19 -12.53 12.02
C ARG A 28 2.48 -11.21 11.80
N LEU A 29 1.21 -11.16 12.17
CA LEU A 29 0.43 -9.93 12.15
C LEU A 29 0.58 -9.16 13.45
N ILE A 30 0.62 -7.83 13.35
CA ILE A 30 0.47 -6.91 14.47
C ILE A 30 -0.52 -5.81 14.09
N TRP A 31 -1.15 -5.22 15.09
CA TRP A 31 -1.83 -3.95 14.92
C TRP A 31 -0.83 -2.82 15.09
N LEU A 32 -0.93 -1.82 14.22
CA LEU A 32 -0.24 -0.54 14.37
C LEU A 32 -0.96 0.32 15.43
N GLU A 33 -0.29 1.37 15.87
CA GLU A 33 -0.92 2.39 16.72
C GLU A 33 -2.04 3.12 15.96
N GLU A 34 -3.05 3.62 16.67
CA GLU A 34 -4.20 4.30 16.05
C GLU A 34 -3.81 5.59 15.33
N GLU A 35 -2.72 6.23 15.74
CA GLU A 35 -2.21 7.46 15.12
C GLU A 35 -1.22 7.18 13.98
N ASP A 36 -0.93 5.91 13.66
CA ASP A 36 -0.04 5.58 12.54
C ASP A 36 -0.67 6.03 11.22
N ARG A 37 0.10 6.75 10.39
CA ARG A 37 -0.39 7.24 9.10
C ARG A 37 -0.48 6.16 8.03
N ARG A 38 0.13 5.00 8.25
CA ARG A 38 0.18 3.89 7.30
C ARG A 38 -1.02 2.98 7.51
N LEU A 39 -1.62 2.52 6.41
CA LEU A 39 -2.66 1.47 6.44
C LEU A 39 -2.03 0.09 6.72
N GLY A 40 -0.88 -0.16 6.12
CA GLY A 40 -0.14 -1.41 6.22
C GLY A 40 1.36 -1.17 6.19
N MET A 41 2.11 -2.15 6.70
CA MET A 41 3.56 -2.20 6.55
C MET A 41 4.07 -3.63 6.59
N THR A 42 5.18 -3.87 5.89
CA THR A 42 5.94 -5.12 5.95
C THR A 42 7.35 -4.84 6.47
N ARG A 43 7.77 -5.57 7.50
CA ARG A 43 9.11 -5.47 8.08
C ARG A 43 9.81 -6.83 8.10
N PHE A 44 10.99 -6.88 7.51
CA PHE A 44 11.92 -8.00 7.63
C PHE A 44 12.84 -7.77 8.83
N GLU A 45 12.72 -8.61 9.87
CA GLU A 45 13.38 -8.36 11.17
C GLU A 45 14.91 -8.51 11.12
N LYS A 46 15.45 -9.11 10.07
CA LYS A 46 16.92 -9.22 9.87
C LYS A 46 17.55 -7.97 9.27
N GLY A 47 16.74 -6.97 8.87
CA GLY A 47 17.21 -5.73 8.27
C GLY A 47 17.55 -5.84 6.78
N ASN A 48 17.80 -4.69 6.15
CA ASN A 48 17.88 -4.56 4.69
C ASN A 48 19.07 -5.33 4.07
N SER A 49 20.25 -5.28 4.68
CA SER A 49 21.45 -5.97 4.17
C SER A 49 21.25 -7.49 4.10
N GLU A 50 20.66 -8.07 5.15
CA GLU A 50 20.34 -9.50 5.19
C GLU A 50 19.19 -9.85 4.24
N LEU A 51 18.19 -8.98 4.10
CA LEU A 51 17.10 -9.15 3.14
C LEU A 51 17.64 -9.31 1.71
N VAL A 52 18.51 -8.40 1.27
CA VAL A 52 19.11 -8.45 -0.08
C VAL A 52 19.90 -9.74 -0.28
N ARG A 53 20.74 -10.11 0.70
CA ARG A 53 21.54 -11.34 0.66
C ARG A 53 20.65 -12.60 0.60
N ARG A 54 19.64 -12.70 1.46
CA ARG A 54 18.73 -13.86 1.54
C ARG A 54 17.88 -14.00 0.29
N ARG A 55 17.43 -12.87 -0.28
CA ARG A 55 16.70 -12.84 -1.54
C ARG A 55 17.57 -13.35 -2.69
N ARG A 56 18.82 -12.86 -2.80
CA ARG A 56 19.78 -13.31 -3.83
C ARG A 56 20.08 -14.81 -3.71
N LEU A 57 20.28 -15.30 -2.49
CA LEU A 57 20.58 -16.70 -2.22
C LEU A 57 19.34 -17.61 -2.19
N ARG A 58 18.13 -17.04 -2.30
CA ARG A 58 16.84 -17.76 -2.21
C ARG A 58 16.77 -18.65 -0.97
N ILE A 59 17.18 -18.11 0.18
CA ILE A 59 17.12 -18.76 1.49
C ILE A 59 16.07 -18.08 2.37
N ASP A 60 15.80 -18.69 3.52
CA ASP A 60 14.80 -18.23 4.47
C ASP A 60 14.96 -16.73 4.81
N PRO A 61 13.90 -15.90 4.70
CA PRO A 61 13.97 -14.47 5.00
C PRO A 61 14.15 -14.16 6.49
N GLY A 62 13.91 -15.13 7.38
CA GLY A 62 13.75 -14.90 8.81
C GLY A 62 12.34 -14.39 9.15
N PRO A 63 12.11 -13.95 10.39
CA PRO A 63 10.81 -13.42 10.80
C PRO A 63 10.39 -12.19 9.98
N ILE A 64 9.12 -12.14 9.60
CA ILE A 64 8.48 -11.05 8.89
C ILE A 64 7.30 -10.58 9.72
N THR A 65 7.24 -9.29 10.00
CA THR A 65 6.09 -8.67 10.66
C THR A 65 5.29 -7.89 9.63
N ILE A 66 4.00 -8.17 9.54
CA ILE A 66 3.04 -7.34 8.81
C ILE A 66 2.24 -6.55 9.84
N GLY A 67 2.29 -5.22 9.77
CA GLY A 67 1.47 -4.34 10.58
C GLY A 67 0.25 -3.86 9.80
N LEU A 68 -0.91 -3.84 10.44
CA LEU A 68 -2.16 -3.31 9.88
C LEU A 68 -2.71 -2.22 10.79
N HIS A 69 -3.28 -1.17 10.20
CA HIS A 69 -3.95 -0.12 10.95
C HIS A 69 -5.27 -0.64 11.56
N PRO A 70 -5.54 -0.41 12.86
CA PRO A 70 -6.74 -0.95 13.52
C PRO A 70 -8.05 -0.46 12.91
N GLY A 71 -8.06 0.76 12.35
CA GLY A 71 -9.19 1.32 11.60
C GLY A 71 -9.69 0.44 10.44
N LEU A 72 -8.83 -0.41 9.86
CA LEU A 72 -9.19 -1.33 8.78
C LEU A 72 -10.26 -2.36 9.18
N LEU A 73 -10.45 -2.62 10.49
CA LEU A 73 -11.52 -3.51 10.96
C LEU A 73 -12.93 -3.04 10.58
N LYS A 74 -13.09 -1.74 10.30
CA LYS A 74 -14.34 -1.13 9.85
C LYS A 74 -14.55 -1.24 8.34
N GLU A 75 -13.51 -1.57 7.58
CA GLU A 75 -13.50 -1.61 6.12
C GLU A 75 -12.92 -2.94 5.60
N PRO A 76 -13.72 -4.03 5.59
CA PRO A 76 -13.24 -5.38 5.27
C PRO A 76 -12.50 -5.50 3.94
N ASP A 77 -13.00 -4.85 2.89
CA ASP A 77 -12.40 -4.92 1.56
C ASP A 77 -11.05 -4.19 1.51
N LEU A 78 -10.96 -3.03 2.19
CA LEU A 78 -9.71 -2.29 2.31
C LEU A 78 -8.69 -3.05 3.16
N LEU A 79 -9.14 -3.74 4.21
CA LEU A 79 -8.31 -4.63 5.01
C LEU A 79 -7.74 -5.76 4.16
N LYS A 80 -8.60 -6.46 3.40
CA LYS A 80 -8.20 -7.56 2.53
C LYS A 80 -7.20 -7.09 1.47
N HIS A 81 -7.46 -5.95 0.83
CA HIS A 81 -6.55 -5.34 -0.14
C HIS A 81 -5.20 -4.98 0.48
N THR A 82 -5.20 -4.31 1.63
CA THR A 82 -3.98 -3.91 2.33
C THR A 82 -3.16 -5.13 2.75
N LEU A 83 -3.78 -6.16 3.31
CA LEU A 83 -3.08 -7.38 3.70
C LEU A 83 -2.52 -8.14 2.49
N ALA A 84 -3.26 -8.23 1.39
CA ALA A 84 -2.76 -8.83 0.16
C ALA A 84 -1.53 -8.08 -0.38
N HIS A 85 -1.56 -6.74 -0.35
CA HIS A 85 -0.44 -5.88 -0.73
C HIS A 85 0.80 -6.17 0.11
N GLU A 86 0.66 -6.20 1.44
CA GLU A 86 1.77 -6.50 2.35
C GLU A 86 2.28 -7.94 2.21
N LEU A 87 1.41 -8.92 1.92
CA LEU A 87 1.83 -10.30 1.66
C LEU A 87 2.67 -10.43 0.39
N ILE A 88 2.35 -9.68 -0.67
CA ILE A 88 3.20 -9.66 -1.87
C ILE A 88 4.57 -9.05 -1.52
N HIS A 89 4.64 -8.02 -0.69
CA HIS A 89 5.92 -7.52 -0.19
C HIS A 89 6.69 -8.57 0.62
N ALA A 90 6.01 -9.24 1.56
CA ALA A 90 6.58 -10.31 2.37
C ALA A 90 7.13 -11.47 1.52
N SER A 91 6.51 -11.72 0.36
CA SER A 91 6.94 -12.75 -0.60
C SER A 91 8.28 -12.44 -1.32
N GLY A 92 8.83 -11.25 -1.11
CA GLY A 92 10.13 -10.81 -1.63
C GLY A 92 10.07 -9.86 -2.82
N VAL A 93 8.88 -9.32 -3.13
CA VAL A 93 8.70 -8.26 -4.13
C VAL A 93 8.80 -6.91 -3.44
N LEU A 94 9.91 -6.22 -3.62
CA LEU A 94 10.19 -5.00 -2.84
C LEU A 94 9.70 -3.71 -3.51
N ASP A 95 9.54 -3.72 -4.83
CA ASP A 95 9.19 -2.54 -5.62
C ASP A 95 7.71 -2.57 -6.03
N HIS A 96 7.06 -1.41 -6.00
CA HIS A 96 5.70 -1.17 -6.53
C HIS A 96 5.68 -1.18 -8.06
N SER A 97 5.91 -2.37 -8.63
CA SER A 97 5.85 -2.60 -10.07
C SER A 97 4.42 -2.79 -10.55
N LYS A 98 4.19 -2.61 -11.86
CA LYS A 98 2.87 -2.91 -12.47
C LYS A 98 2.44 -4.36 -12.22
N GLN A 99 3.39 -5.29 -12.26
CA GLN A 99 3.16 -6.72 -12.01
C GLN A 99 2.67 -6.96 -10.58
N LEU A 100 3.23 -6.25 -9.59
CA LEU A 100 2.74 -6.30 -8.21
C LEU A 100 1.30 -5.81 -8.15
N HIS A 101 1.00 -4.64 -8.71
CA HIS A 101 -0.35 -4.08 -8.70
C HIS A 101 -1.37 -5.01 -9.36
N GLU A 102 -1.05 -5.58 -10.52
CA GLU A 102 -1.90 -6.56 -11.20
C GLU A 102 -2.10 -7.84 -10.40
N ALA A 103 -1.10 -8.28 -9.62
CA ALA A 103 -1.22 -9.44 -8.75
C ALA A 103 -2.10 -9.14 -7.54
N VAL A 104 -1.91 -8.00 -6.86
CA VAL A 104 -2.77 -7.58 -5.74
C VAL A 104 -4.22 -7.45 -6.24
N GLU A 105 -4.45 -6.76 -7.35
CA GLU A 105 -5.80 -6.51 -7.88
C GLU A 105 -6.57 -7.80 -8.20
N LYS A 106 -5.88 -8.87 -8.62
CA LYS A 106 -6.49 -10.18 -8.86
C LYS A 106 -6.90 -10.90 -7.58
N ILE A 107 -6.16 -10.71 -6.49
CA ILE A 107 -6.35 -11.40 -5.22
C ILE A 107 -7.36 -10.65 -4.34
N ALA A 108 -7.20 -9.34 -4.29
CA ALA A 108 -8.01 -8.42 -3.50
C ALA A 108 -8.10 -7.10 -4.27
N PRO A 109 -9.19 -6.88 -5.03
CA PRO A 109 -9.40 -5.65 -5.78
C PRO A 109 -9.29 -4.40 -4.92
N SER A 110 -8.81 -3.30 -5.52
CA SER A 110 -8.68 -2.03 -4.82
C SER A 110 -10.04 -1.41 -4.48
N VAL A 111 -10.11 -0.75 -3.32
CA VAL A 111 -11.28 0.02 -2.91
C VAL A 111 -11.16 1.44 -3.44
N THR A 112 -12.22 1.98 -4.03
CA THR A 112 -12.18 3.36 -4.52
C THR A 112 -12.19 4.36 -3.37
N ILE A 113 -11.57 5.53 -3.57
CA ILE A 113 -11.58 6.60 -2.54
C ILE A 113 -13.02 7.00 -2.17
N SER A 114 -13.93 7.05 -3.13
CA SER A 114 -15.34 7.40 -2.88
C SER A 114 -16.07 6.41 -1.97
N GLU A 115 -15.63 5.15 -1.93
CA GLU A 115 -16.28 4.08 -1.18
C GLU A 115 -15.65 3.86 0.21
N SER A 116 -14.50 4.49 0.48
CA SER A 116 -13.76 4.32 1.73
C SER A 116 -13.63 5.65 2.49
N PRO A 117 -14.32 5.82 3.63
CA PRO A 117 -14.13 6.94 4.53
C PRO A 117 -12.66 7.10 4.97
N MET A 118 -11.97 6.00 5.27
CA MET A 118 -10.57 6.02 5.67
C MET A 118 -9.66 6.53 4.55
N LEU A 119 -9.89 6.15 3.29
CA LEU A 119 -9.12 6.69 2.16
C LEU A 119 -9.43 8.17 1.89
N GLN A 120 -10.65 8.63 2.16
CA GLN A 120 -11.00 10.05 2.08
C GLN A 120 -10.23 10.87 3.12
N GLU A 121 -10.26 10.42 4.38
CA GLU A 121 -9.51 11.04 5.48
C GLU A 121 -8.01 11.09 5.18
N LYS A 122 -7.40 9.98 4.74
CA LYS A 122 -5.98 9.95 4.36
C LYS A 122 -5.64 10.86 3.19
N ARG A 123 -6.55 11.01 2.22
CA ARG A 123 -6.39 11.98 1.13
C ARG A 123 -6.42 13.40 1.67
N GLU A 124 -7.32 13.73 2.58
CA GLU A 124 -7.42 15.06 3.20
C GLU A 124 -6.19 15.38 4.05
N GLU A 125 -5.76 14.46 4.92
CA GLU A 125 -4.49 14.57 5.69
C GLU A 125 -3.29 14.86 4.78
N TYR A 126 -3.21 14.16 3.64
CA TYR A 126 -2.15 14.36 2.66
C TYR A 126 -2.24 15.76 2.02
N LEU A 127 -3.42 16.20 1.60
CA LEU A 127 -3.62 17.52 0.99
C LEU A 127 -3.30 18.65 2.00
N ASP A 128 -3.62 18.45 3.27
CA ASP A 128 -3.36 19.40 4.35
C ASP A 128 -1.88 19.46 4.75
N SER A 129 -1.14 18.36 4.63
CA SER A 129 0.32 18.37 4.84
C SER A 129 1.13 18.73 3.59
N ALA A 130 0.51 18.80 2.41
CA ALA A 130 1.23 19.01 1.17
C ALA A 130 1.85 20.41 1.07
N LYS A 131 3.15 20.48 0.73
CA LYS A 131 3.88 21.75 0.53
C LYS A 131 3.26 22.65 -0.54
N VAL A 132 2.76 22.03 -1.62
CA VAL A 132 2.11 22.74 -2.72
C VAL A 132 0.60 22.78 -2.45
N LYS A 133 0.07 23.99 -2.22
CA LYS A 133 -1.33 24.26 -1.87
C LYS A 133 -2.20 24.71 -3.03
N SER A 134 -1.59 25.21 -4.09
CA SER A 134 -2.25 25.61 -5.33
C SER A 134 -1.45 25.17 -6.54
N TRP A 135 -2.12 25.07 -7.67
CA TRP A 135 -1.51 24.86 -8.96
C TRP A 135 -1.71 26.12 -9.80
N THR A 136 -0.68 26.51 -10.55
CA THR A 136 -0.73 27.64 -11.46
C THR A 136 -0.42 27.14 -12.87
N CYS A 137 -1.15 27.64 -13.86
CA CYS A 137 -0.90 27.35 -15.27
C CYS A 137 0.13 28.31 -15.85
N ASP A 138 1.26 27.80 -16.32
CA ASP A 138 2.33 28.60 -16.94
C ASP A 138 1.89 29.28 -18.25
N HIS A 139 0.84 28.77 -18.91
CA HIS A 139 0.34 29.33 -20.17
C HIS A 139 -0.66 30.48 -19.99
N CYS A 140 -1.61 30.37 -19.05
CA CYS A 140 -2.69 31.35 -18.90
C CYS A 140 -2.74 32.03 -17.53
N GLY A 141 -1.80 31.72 -16.64
CA GLY A 141 -1.71 32.27 -15.28
C GLY A 141 -2.84 31.86 -14.33
N TYR A 142 -3.76 30.99 -14.75
CA TYR A 142 -4.86 30.56 -13.90
C TYR A 142 -4.33 29.76 -12.71
N GLU A 143 -4.71 30.17 -11.49
CA GLU A 143 -4.36 29.49 -10.24
C GLU A 143 -5.61 28.86 -9.61
N TRP A 144 -5.46 27.66 -9.05
CA TRP A 144 -6.52 26.99 -8.30
C TRP A 144 -5.98 26.17 -7.12
N LYS A 145 -6.79 26.02 -6.08
CA LYS A 145 -6.45 25.23 -4.89
C LYS A 145 -6.22 23.77 -5.28
N ARG A 146 -5.18 23.16 -4.69
CA ARG A 146 -4.91 21.74 -4.84
C ARG A 146 -6.04 20.92 -4.19
N SER A 147 -6.75 20.18 -5.02
CA SER A 147 -7.80 19.25 -4.60
C SER A 147 -7.43 17.78 -4.84
N THR A 148 -6.33 17.51 -5.55
CA THR A 148 -5.91 16.15 -5.94
C THR A 148 -4.53 15.80 -5.40
N VAL A 149 -4.31 14.51 -5.14
CA VAL A 149 -3.00 13.99 -4.69
C VAL A 149 -1.94 14.21 -5.77
N ARG A 150 -2.26 13.94 -7.04
CA ARG A 150 -1.36 14.16 -8.18
C ARG A 150 -1.58 15.54 -8.79
N LYS A 151 -0.50 16.16 -9.32
CA LYS A 151 -0.61 17.36 -10.15
C LYS A 151 -1.49 17.04 -11.36
N PRO A 152 -2.52 17.86 -11.67
CA PRO A 152 -3.30 17.68 -12.89
C PRO A 152 -2.41 17.70 -14.13
N VAL A 153 -2.78 16.94 -15.16
CA VAL A 153 -2.01 16.90 -16.42
C VAL A 153 -2.32 18.11 -17.30
N ARG A 154 -3.49 18.73 -17.12
CA ARG A 154 -3.98 19.86 -17.92
C ARG A 154 -4.59 20.95 -17.05
N CYS A 155 -4.50 22.20 -17.53
CA CYS A 155 -5.13 23.35 -16.90
C CYS A 155 -6.65 23.24 -16.95
N HIS A 156 -7.31 23.50 -15.82
CA HIS A 156 -8.77 23.48 -15.72
C HIS A 156 -9.45 24.59 -16.55
N LYS A 157 -8.72 25.66 -16.91
CA LYS A 157 -9.25 26.80 -17.66
C LYS A 157 -8.95 26.73 -19.16
N CYS A 158 -7.69 26.52 -19.54
CA CYS A 158 -7.28 26.56 -20.96
C CYS A 158 -7.01 25.19 -21.59
N ALA A 159 -7.16 24.10 -20.82
CA ALA A 159 -6.91 22.71 -21.24
C ALA A 159 -5.49 22.41 -21.78
N ARG A 160 -4.57 23.38 -21.75
CA ARG A 160 -3.15 23.16 -22.07
C ARG A 160 -2.50 22.28 -21.01
N PRO A 161 -1.47 21.49 -21.39
CA PRO A 161 -0.61 20.80 -20.41
C PRO A 161 -0.05 21.76 -19.37
N LEU A 162 0.14 21.26 -18.14
CA LEU A 162 0.70 22.00 -17.00
C LEU A 162 2.17 21.67 -16.74
#